data_AF-A0A2E6S4I3-F1
#
_entry.id   AF-A0A2E6S4I3-F1
#
_cell.length_a   1.000
_cell.length_b   1.000
_cell.length_c   1.000
_cell.angle_alpha   90.00
_cell.angle_beta   90.00
_cell.angle_gamma   90.00
#
_symmetry.space_group_name_H-M   'P 1'
#
loop_
_entity.id
_entity.type
_entity.pdbx_description
1 polymer ?
#
loop_
_entity_poly.entity_id
_entity_poly.type
_entity_poly.pdbx_seq_one_letter_code
_entity_poly.pdbx_strand_id
1 'polypeptide(L)'
;MTNLKSFLSSTIGKKFLVAITGILFCLFLLFHLVNNLVIYTGEENFNYLVSSLEKIKPLIRLLEVVLLTILVVHISNSVYLSIQSRKSGNQTSLSSVKKPNAPLSSRTMLFTGSVLFIFIVVHLSTFWFNFQLTDDHDAYYNMVTNSAIGFGNIFITILYLVAMVILGFHLKHGFSSAIQTLGIKDTSIGKVVSTIGVIFWLFIPAGFFSIAFWFGILNGGS
;
A
#
# COMPACT_ATOMS: atom_id res chain seq x y z
N MET A 1 -17.05 -24.94 -21.47
CA MET A 1 -16.19 -24.73 -20.28
C MET A 1 -15.42 -23.44 -20.47
N THR A 2 -15.69 -22.41 -19.67
CA THR A 2 -14.89 -21.17 -19.71
C THR A 2 -13.48 -21.48 -19.20
N ASN A 3 -12.50 -21.37 -20.09
CA ASN A 3 -11.09 -21.56 -19.75
C ASN A 3 -10.68 -20.50 -18.72
N LEU A 4 -10.04 -20.89 -17.61
CA LEU A 4 -9.56 -19.97 -16.57
C LEU A 4 -8.74 -18.80 -17.15
N LYS A 5 -7.92 -19.07 -18.18
CA LYS A 5 -7.17 -18.02 -18.89
C LYS A 5 -8.09 -16.97 -19.53
N SER A 6 -9.20 -17.41 -20.13
CA SER A 6 -10.21 -16.53 -20.75
C SER A 6 -10.96 -15.70 -19.70
N PHE A 7 -11.17 -16.24 -18.50
CA PHE A 7 -11.77 -15.47 -17.41
C PHE A 7 -10.80 -14.42 -16.87
N LEU A 8 -9.55 -14.77 -16.61
CA LEU A 8 -8.54 -13.84 -16.07
C LEU A 8 -8.13 -12.74 -17.07
N SER A 9 -8.28 -12.98 -18.37
CA SER A 9 -8.09 -11.95 -19.40
C SER A 9 -9.27 -10.99 -19.52
N SER A 10 -10.45 -11.36 -19.03
CA SER A 10 -11.65 -10.53 -19.09
C SER A 10 -11.60 -9.34 -18.13
N THR A 11 -12.37 -8.28 -18.42
CA THR A 11 -12.51 -7.11 -17.54
C THR A 11 -12.96 -7.48 -16.13
N ILE A 12 -13.83 -8.48 -15.98
CA ILE A 12 -14.31 -8.92 -14.66
C ILE A 12 -13.21 -9.67 -13.89
N GLY A 13 -12.48 -10.57 -14.55
CA GLY A 13 -11.35 -11.28 -13.94
C GLY A 13 -10.25 -10.34 -13.48
N LYS A 14 -9.95 -9.29 -14.26
CA LYS A 14 -8.97 -8.26 -13.88
C LYS A 14 -9.39 -7.47 -12.64
N LYS A 15 -10.66 -7.07 -12.54
CA LYS A 15 -11.18 -6.41 -11.33
C LYS A 15 -11.05 -7.31 -10.12
N PHE A 16 -11.36 -8.61 -10.28
CA PHE A 16 -11.23 -9.59 -9.21
C PHE A 16 -9.76 -9.75 -8.75
N LEU A 17 -8.81 -9.82 -9.69
CA LEU A 17 -7.37 -9.84 -9.36
C LEU A 17 -6.93 -8.58 -8.60
N VAL A 18 -7.37 -7.39 -9.02
CA VAL A 18 -7.07 -6.13 -8.32
C VAL A 18 -7.65 -6.13 -6.91
N ALA A 19 -8.87 -6.63 -6.72
CA ALA A 19 -9.50 -6.74 -5.40
C ALA A 19 -8.71 -7.68 -4.46
N ILE A 20 -8.35 -8.88 -4.93
CA ILE A 20 -7.58 -9.85 -4.13
C ILE A 20 -6.21 -9.30 -3.78
N THR A 21 -5.47 -8.80 -4.78
CA THR A 21 -4.13 -8.25 -4.54
C THR A 21 -4.17 -7.04 -3.59
N GLY A 22 -5.20 -6.19 -3.67
CA GLY A 22 -5.41 -5.10 -2.73
C GLY A 22 -5.66 -5.58 -1.29
N ILE A 23 -6.44 -6.64 -1.10
CA ILE A 23 -6.67 -7.25 0.23
C ILE A 23 -5.37 -7.86 0.78
N LEU A 24 -4.57 -8.53 -0.06
CA LEU A 24 -3.27 -9.06 0.35
C LEU A 24 -2.31 -7.94 0.76
N PHE A 25 -2.32 -6.80 0.08
CA PHE A 25 -1.58 -5.62 0.52
C PHE A 25 -2.06 -5.06 1.85
N CYS A 26 -3.36 -5.08 2.11
CA CYS A 26 -3.88 -4.70 3.42
C CYS A 26 -3.34 -5.64 4.52
N LEU A 27 -3.33 -6.94 4.27
CA LEU A 27 -2.73 -7.89 5.21
C LEU A 27 -1.24 -7.59 5.46
N PHE A 28 -0.47 -7.36 4.39
CA PHE A 28 0.93 -6.96 4.50
C PHE A 28 1.11 -5.67 5.31
N LEU A 29 0.36 -4.62 5.00
CA LEU A 29 0.46 -3.32 5.69
C LEU A 29 0.17 -3.44 7.19
N LEU A 30 -0.74 -4.32 7.60
CA LEU A 30 -1.01 -4.59 9.00
C LEU A 30 0.23 -5.16 9.71
N PHE A 31 0.79 -6.25 9.20
CA PHE A 31 2.00 -6.85 9.77
C PHE A 31 3.20 -5.90 9.69
N HIS A 32 3.31 -5.16 8.59
CA HIS A 32 4.37 -4.19 8.40
C HIS A 32 4.28 -3.08 9.46
N LEU A 33 3.09 -2.53 9.71
CA LEU A 33 2.91 -1.51 10.74
C LEU A 33 3.22 -2.06 12.13
N VAL A 34 2.69 -3.24 12.48
CA VAL A 34 2.91 -3.85 13.80
C VAL A 34 4.40 -4.03 14.10
N ASN A 35 5.18 -4.54 13.13
CA ASN A 35 6.64 -4.65 13.30
C ASN A 35 7.31 -3.28 13.41
N ASN A 36 6.88 -2.30 12.62
CA ASN A 36 7.47 -0.96 12.65
C ASN A 36 7.15 -0.20 13.94
N LEU A 37 6.02 -0.47 14.62
CA LEU A 37 5.68 0.16 15.90
C LEU A 37 6.68 -0.19 17.02
N VAL A 38 7.46 -1.26 16.87
CA VAL A 38 8.54 -1.63 17.81
C VAL A 38 9.60 -0.54 17.90
N ILE A 39 9.75 0.33 16.89
CA ILE A 39 10.68 1.47 16.95
C ILE A 39 10.44 2.40 18.15
N TYR A 40 9.20 2.49 18.64
CA TYR A 40 8.86 3.29 19.83
C TYR A 40 9.37 2.67 21.14
N THR A 41 9.79 1.41 21.11
CA THR A 41 10.28 0.68 22.29
C THR A 41 11.79 0.80 22.48
N GLY A 42 12.47 1.60 21.65
CA GLY A 42 13.90 1.89 21.74
C GLY A 42 14.76 1.09 20.75
N GLU A 43 16.02 1.53 20.67
CA GLU A 43 17.04 1.01 19.76
C GLU A 43 17.28 -0.50 19.92
N GLU A 44 17.51 -0.97 21.15
CA GLU A 44 17.79 -2.37 21.45
C GLU A 44 16.68 -3.30 20.91
N ASN A 45 15.42 -2.99 21.22
CA ASN A 45 14.29 -3.81 20.80
C ASN A 45 14.08 -3.80 19.28
N PHE A 46 14.27 -2.65 18.64
CA PHE A 46 14.12 -2.53 17.19
C PHE A 46 15.22 -3.29 16.45
N ASN A 47 16.48 -3.10 16.85
CA ASN A 47 17.63 -3.81 16.28
C ASN A 47 17.51 -5.32 16.49
N TYR A 48 17.08 -5.74 17.68
CA TYR A 48 16.82 -7.16 17.97
C TYR A 48 15.72 -7.76 17.08
N LEU A 49 14.63 -7.03 16.84
CA LEU A 49 13.57 -7.46 15.94
C LEU A 49 14.10 -7.64 14.51
N VAL A 50 14.77 -6.61 13.97
CA VAL A 50 15.26 -6.64 12.58
C VAL A 50 16.31 -7.74 12.40
N SER A 51 17.29 -7.85 13.29
CA SER A 51 18.28 -8.93 13.26
C SER A 51 17.67 -10.33 13.41
N SER A 52 16.55 -10.47 14.12
CA SER A 52 15.81 -11.73 14.20
C SER A 52 15.12 -12.09 12.88
N LEU A 53 14.64 -11.11 12.12
CA LEU A 53 14.10 -11.33 10.77
C LEU A 53 15.19 -11.74 9.78
N GLU A 54 16.42 -11.28 9.97
CA GLU A 54 17.55 -11.68 9.13
C GLU A 54 17.98 -13.13 9.31
N LYS A 55 17.76 -13.70 10.50
CA LYS A 55 17.99 -15.15 10.73
C LYS A 55 17.08 -16.02 9.85
N ILE A 56 15.93 -15.47 9.41
CA ILE A 56 14.99 -16.13 8.49
C ILE A 56 15.00 -15.49 7.09
N LYS A 57 16.11 -14.85 6.69
CA LYS A 57 16.26 -14.14 5.40
C LYS A 57 15.80 -14.91 4.17
N PRO A 58 15.99 -16.24 4.03
CA PRO A 58 15.44 -16.99 2.90
C PRO A 58 13.90 -16.93 2.81
N LEU A 59 13.21 -17.01 3.95
CA LEU A 59 11.76 -16.86 4.01
C LEU A 59 11.34 -15.42 3.71
N ILE A 60 12.05 -14.43 4.25
CA ILE A 60 11.79 -13.02 3.96
C ILE A 60 11.94 -12.72 2.47
N ARG A 61 13.00 -13.23 1.81
CA ARG A 61 13.21 -13.06 0.38
C ARG A 61 12.10 -13.69 -0.46
N LEU A 62 11.57 -14.84 -0.04
CA LEU A 62 10.40 -15.44 -0.69
C LEU A 62 9.17 -14.53 -0.56
N LEU A 63 8.91 -14.00 0.63
CA LEU A 63 7.80 -13.07 0.87
C LEU A 63 7.95 -11.78 0.05
N GLU A 64 9.17 -11.24 -0.08
CA GLU A 64 9.47 -10.08 -0.93
C GLU A 64 9.14 -10.33 -2.41
N VAL A 65 9.55 -11.48 -2.96
CA VAL A 65 9.25 -11.86 -4.34
C VAL A 65 7.73 -12.03 -4.55
N VAL A 66 7.04 -12.61 -3.57
CA VAL A 66 5.57 -12.72 -3.59
C VAL A 66 4.92 -11.33 -3.57
N LEU A 67 5.36 -10.42 -2.69
CA LEU A 67 4.85 -9.05 -2.60
C LEU A 67 5.11 -8.26 -3.88
N LEU A 68 6.29 -8.39 -4.48
CA LEU A 68 6.60 -7.77 -5.77
C LEU A 68 5.69 -8.31 -6.88
N THR A 69 5.43 -9.62 -6.90
CA THR A 69 4.51 -10.22 -7.86
C THR A 69 3.09 -9.68 -7.69
N ILE A 70 2.61 -9.58 -6.45
CA ILE A 70 1.32 -8.98 -6.12
C ILE A 70 1.28 -7.51 -6.59
N LEU A 71 2.37 -6.75 -6.39
CA LEU A 71 2.46 -5.34 -6.80
C LEU A 71 2.33 -5.17 -8.31
N VAL A 72 3.10 -5.97 -9.06
CA VAL A 72 3.07 -5.94 -10.53
C VAL A 72 1.68 -6.31 -11.05
N VAL A 73 1.06 -7.37 -10.51
CA VAL A 73 -0.30 -7.79 -10.89
C VAL A 73 -1.32 -6.70 -10.55
N HIS A 74 -1.20 -6.07 -9.38
CA HIS A 74 -2.11 -5.02 -8.93
C HIS A 74 -2.04 -3.78 -9.83
N ILE A 75 -0.83 -3.26 -10.06
CA ILE A 75 -0.61 -2.04 -10.85
C ILE A 75 -0.96 -2.28 -12.31
N SER A 76 -0.47 -3.35 -12.94
CA SER A 76 -0.70 -3.61 -14.37
C SER A 76 -2.18 -3.74 -14.71
N ASN A 77 -2.95 -4.49 -13.92
CA ASN A 77 -4.39 -4.63 -14.15
C ASN A 77 -5.15 -3.33 -13.80
N SER A 78 -4.74 -2.59 -12.77
CA SER A 78 -5.36 -1.31 -12.42
C SER A 78 -5.16 -0.25 -13.52
N VAL A 79 -3.94 -0.15 -14.06
CA VAL A 79 -3.62 0.75 -15.19
C VAL A 79 -4.40 0.34 -16.43
N TYR A 80 -4.42 -0.95 -16.77
CA TYR A 80 -5.19 -1.47 -17.91
C TYR A 80 -6.68 -1.11 -17.80
N LEU A 81 -7.29 -1.36 -16.64
CA LEU A 81 -8.69 -1.03 -16.38
C LEU A 81 -8.95 0.47 -16.45
N SER A 82 -8.02 1.31 -15.96
CA SER A 82 -8.13 2.76 -16.03
C SER A 82 -8.10 3.27 -17.48
N ILE A 83 -7.18 2.77 -18.30
CA ILE A 83 -7.09 3.10 -19.73
C ILE A 83 -8.34 2.65 -20.48
N GLN A 84 -8.81 1.42 -20.24
CA GLN A 84 -10.00 0.88 -20.89
C GLN A 84 -11.25 1.69 -20.50
N SER A 85 -11.40 2.06 -19.22
CA SER A 85 -12.52 2.89 -18.76
C SER A 85 -12.52 4.28 -19.42
N ARG A 86 -11.34 4.89 -19.61
CA ARG A 86 -11.21 6.18 -20.31
C ARG A 86 -11.58 6.07 -21.79
N LYS A 87 -11.10 5.01 -22.47
CA LYS A 87 -11.43 4.76 -23.89
C LYS A 87 -12.93 4.54 -24.10
N SER A 88 -13.57 3.74 -23.24
CA SER A 88 -15.01 3.46 -23.33
C SER A 88 -15.87 4.68 -22.97
N GLY A 89 -15.42 5.54 -22.07
CA GLY A 89 -16.10 6.82 -21.76
C GLY A 89 -16.05 7.84 -22.90
N ASN A 90 -15.01 7.81 -23.73
CA ASN A 90 -14.91 8.67 -24.92
C ASN A 90 -15.80 8.18 -26.08
N GLN A 91 -16.18 6.89 -26.12
CA GLN A 91 -17.04 6.33 -27.17
C GLN A 91 -18.54 6.54 -26.90
N THR A 92 -18.95 6.90 -25.68
CA THR A 92 -20.36 7.15 -25.32
C THR A 92 -20.91 8.50 -25.76
N SER A 93 -20.15 9.31 -26.49
CA SER A 93 -20.67 10.53 -27.14
C SER A 93 -21.73 10.26 -28.23
N LEU A 94 -21.97 8.99 -28.57
CA LEU A 94 -22.97 8.54 -29.55
C LEU A 94 -24.29 8.05 -28.91
N SER A 95 -24.40 7.99 -27.57
CA SER A 95 -25.63 7.55 -26.88
C SER A 95 -26.32 8.72 -26.18
N SER A 96 -27.59 8.95 -26.48
CA SER A 96 -28.44 10.02 -25.91
C SER A 96 -28.75 9.90 -24.41
N VAL A 97 -28.26 8.84 -23.75
CA VAL A 97 -28.44 8.61 -22.32
C VAL A 97 -27.25 9.18 -21.55
N LYS A 98 -27.46 10.31 -20.85
CA LYS A 98 -26.50 10.84 -19.87
C LYS A 98 -26.27 9.81 -18.77
N LYS A 99 -25.22 9.00 -18.89
CA LYS A 99 -24.74 8.20 -17.75
C LYS A 99 -24.23 9.17 -16.67
N PRO A 100 -24.57 8.98 -15.39
CA PRO A 100 -24.02 9.80 -14.33
C PRO A 100 -22.49 9.73 -14.38
N ASN A 101 -21.85 10.90 -14.26
CA ASN A 101 -20.39 11.00 -14.26
C ASN A 101 -19.81 10.04 -13.22
N ALA A 102 -18.73 9.34 -13.58
CA ALA A 102 -18.02 8.51 -12.62
C ALA A 102 -17.63 9.36 -11.39
N PRO A 103 -17.84 8.86 -10.16
CA PRO A 103 -17.56 9.62 -8.95
C PRO A 103 -16.08 10.05 -8.91
N LEU A 104 -15.80 11.22 -8.35
CA LEU A 104 -14.46 11.83 -8.30
C LEU A 104 -13.39 10.87 -7.76
N SER A 105 -13.78 10.04 -6.79
CA SER A 105 -12.97 8.96 -6.22
C SER A 105 -12.42 7.97 -7.26
N SER A 106 -13.23 7.59 -8.26
CA SER A 106 -12.80 6.69 -9.33
C SER A 106 -11.82 7.37 -10.29
N ARG A 107 -11.91 8.70 -10.43
CA ARG A 107 -11.03 9.50 -11.29
C ARG A 107 -9.64 9.70 -10.68
N THR A 108 -9.54 9.73 -9.36
CA THR A 108 -8.28 9.95 -8.63
C THR A 108 -7.51 8.68 -8.28
N MET A 109 -8.11 7.48 -8.38
CA MET A 109 -7.43 6.22 -8.02
C MET A 109 -6.11 5.96 -8.77
N LEU A 110 -6.04 6.28 -10.07
CA LEU A 110 -4.77 6.14 -10.81
C LEU A 110 -3.73 7.15 -10.32
N PHE A 111 -4.16 8.37 -9.97
CA PHE A 111 -3.27 9.41 -9.46
C PHE A 111 -2.70 9.02 -8.08
N THR A 112 -3.57 8.63 -7.13
CA THR A 112 -3.11 8.21 -5.80
C THR A 112 -2.22 6.98 -5.89
N GLY A 113 -2.55 6.01 -6.76
CA GLY A 113 -1.69 4.86 -7.04
C GLY A 113 -0.31 5.23 -7.59
N SER A 114 -0.24 6.19 -8.53
CA SER A 114 1.04 6.65 -9.07
C SER A 114 1.91 7.36 -8.02
N VAL A 115 1.32 8.18 -7.16
CA VAL A 115 2.08 8.84 -6.08
C VAL A 115 2.59 7.79 -5.07
N LEU A 116 1.76 6.81 -4.73
CA LEU A 116 2.18 5.70 -3.85
C LEU A 116 3.27 4.83 -4.50
N PHE A 117 3.26 4.66 -5.81
CA PHE A 117 4.34 3.94 -6.50
C PHE A 117 5.68 4.67 -6.36
N ILE A 118 5.71 5.99 -6.54
CA ILE A 118 6.91 6.80 -6.31
C ILE A 118 7.35 6.68 -4.84
N PHE A 119 6.40 6.77 -3.90
CA PHE A 119 6.67 6.57 -2.48
C PHE A 119 7.31 5.20 -2.20
N ILE A 120 6.80 4.11 -2.79
CA ILE A 120 7.35 2.75 -2.60
C ILE A 120 8.78 2.67 -3.12
N VAL A 121 9.08 3.25 -4.28
CA VAL A 121 10.46 3.27 -4.82
C VAL A 121 11.41 3.98 -3.87
N VAL A 122 11.01 5.16 -3.38
CA VAL A 122 11.81 5.91 -2.39
C VAL A 122 11.93 5.11 -1.08
N HIS A 123 10.84 4.56 -0.57
CA HIS A 123 10.81 3.75 0.65
C HIS A 123 11.76 2.55 0.58
N LEU A 124 11.72 1.79 -0.52
CA LEU A 124 12.61 0.65 -0.73
C LEU A 124 14.07 1.08 -0.88
N SER A 125 14.32 2.20 -1.58
CA SER A 125 15.68 2.74 -1.70
C SER A 125 16.23 3.23 -0.36
N THR A 126 15.39 3.85 0.46
CA THR A 126 15.79 4.46 1.73
C THR A 126 16.05 3.40 2.81
N PHE A 127 15.14 2.45 3.00
CA PHE A 127 15.25 1.48 4.09
C PHE A 127 15.67 0.10 3.60
N TRP A 128 14.87 -0.52 2.73
CA TRP A 128 15.10 -1.91 2.33
C TRP A 128 16.49 -2.11 1.72
N PHE A 129 16.89 -1.26 0.77
CA PHE A 129 18.18 -1.37 0.08
C PHE A 129 19.35 -1.13 1.03
N ASN A 130 19.31 -0.08 1.86
CA ASN A 130 20.36 0.19 2.85
C ASN A 130 20.47 -0.94 3.89
N PHE A 131 19.36 -1.53 4.33
CA PHE A 131 19.37 -2.68 5.23
C PHE A 131 20.00 -3.93 4.59
N GLN A 132 19.99 -4.07 3.26
CA GLN A 132 20.71 -5.17 2.60
C GLN A 132 22.22 -4.95 2.49
N LEU A 133 22.70 -3.71 2.67
CA LEU A 133 24.10 -3.35 2.52
C LEU A 133 24.86 -3.27 3.85
N THR A 134 24.14 -3.27 4.97
CA THR A 134 24.76 -3.22 6.29
C THR A 134 25.04 -4.62 6.80
N ASP A 135 26.26 -4.82 7.30
CA ASP A 135 26.63 -5.99 8.10
C ASP A 135 26.55 -5.68 9.61
N ASP A 136 26.30 -4.41 9.96
CA ASP A 136 26.11 -3.95 11.33
C ASP A 136 24.63 -4.02 11.71
N HIS A 137 24.28 -5.03 12.52
CA HIS A 137 22.93 -5.28 12.98
C HIS A 137 22.47 -4.35 14.11
N ASP A 138 23.38 -3.56 14.70
CA ASP A 138 23.05 -2.55 15.71
C ASP A 138 22.77 -1.18 15.08
N ALA A 139 22.95 -1.04 13.76
CA ALA A 139 22.74 0.21 13.06
C ALA A 139 21.28 0.46 12.60
N TYR A 140 20.38 -0.52 12.67
CA TYR A 140 19.04 -0.42 12.05
C TYR A 140 18.21 0.75 12.58
N TYR A 141 18.13 0.92 13.90
CA TYR A 141 17.42 2.02 14.52
C TYR A 141 17.99 3.37 14.06
N ASN A 142 19.32 3.52 14.14
CA ASN A 142 20.01 4.72 13.71
C ASN A 142 19.76 5.03 12.24
N MET A 143 19.79 4.02 11.36
CA MET A 143 19.46 4.18 9.94
C MET A 143 18.04 4.71 9.71
N VAL A 144 17.08 4.34 10.56
CA VAL A 144 15.70 4.83 10.44
C VAL A 144 15.56 6.26 10.97
N THR A 145 16.33 6.65 11.99
CA THR A 145 16.15 7.94 12.69
C THR A 145 17.13 9.03 12.25
N ASN A 146 18.28 8.69 11.68
CA ASN A 146 19.32 9.66 11.34
C ASN A 146 18.94 10.56 10.15
N SER A 147 19.70 11.65 9.99
CA SER A 147 19.49 12.67 8.96
C SER A 147 20.10 12.35 7.59
N ALA A 148 20.99 11.35 7.51
CA ALA A 148 21.63 10.97 6.27
C ALA A 148 20.65 10.26 5.33
N ILE A 149 19.85 9.35 5.87
CA ILE A 149 18.93 8.51 5.09
C ILE A 149 17.51 8.46 5.66
N GLY A 150 17.34 8.50 6.98
CA GLY A 150 16.08 8.23 7.66
C GLY A 150 15.20 9.46 7.91
N PHE A 151 14.39 9.39 8.96
CA PHE A 151 13.42 10.43 9.33
C PHE A 151 14.07 11.72 9.85
N GLY A 152 15.35 11.71 10.24
CA GLY A 152 16.08 12.94 10.50
C GLY A 152 16.24 13.81 9.24
N ASN A 153 16.02 13.25 8.05
CA ASN A 153 15.99 14.00 6.80
C ASN A 153 14.58 14.58 6.57
N ILE A 154 14.46 15.90 6.63
CA ILE A 154 13.15 16.59 6.52
C ILE A 154 12.43 16.28 5.19
N PHE A 155 13.16 16.05 4.09
CA PHE A 155 12.55 15.73 2.80
C PHE A 155 11.93 14.33 2.81
N ILE A 156 12.62 13.36 3.41
CA ILE A 156 12.09 12.00 3.60
C ILE A 156 10.86 12.05 4.50
N THR A 157 10.94 12.77 5.62
CA THR A 157 9.82 12.91 6.56
C THR A 157 8.58 13.51 5.89
N ILE A 158 8.70 14.66 5.22
CA ILE A 158 7.57 15.29 4.54
C ILE A 158 6.97 14.35 3.47
N LEU A 159 7.82 13.66 2.70
CA LEU A 159 7.37 12.70 1.70
C LEU A 159 6.54 11.57 2.33
N TYR A 160 6.97 11.03 3.47
CA TYR A 160 6.21 10.00 4.19
C TYR A 160 4.89 10.53 4.73
N LEU A 161 4.87 11.72 5.35
CA LEU A 161 3.65 12.33 5.88
C LEU A 161 2.59 12.52 4.79
N VAL A 162 3.00 13.06 3.63
CA VAL A 162 2.11 13.24 2.48
C VAL A 162 1.66 11.90 1.91
N ALA A 163 2.57 10.93 1.77
CA ALA A 163 2.25 9.61 1.26
C ALA A 163 1.23 8.88 2.12
N MET A 164 1.29 9.00 3.45
CA MET A 164 0.32 8.36 4.35
C MET A 164 -1.08 8.94 4.24
N VAL A 165 -1.21 10.27 4.05
CA VAL A 165 -2.51 10.89 3.76
C VAL A 165 -3.08 10.33 2.45
N ILE A 166 -2.26 10.24 1.40
CA ILE A 166 -2.65 9.68 0.10
C ILE A 166 -3.01 8.20 0.22
N LEU A 167 -2.26 7.44 1.01
CA LEU A 167 -2.52 6.03 1.30
C LEU A 167 -3.90 5.85 1.95
N GLY A 168 -4.27 6.71 2.91
CA GLY A 168 -5.60 6.68 3.52
C GLY A 168 -6.73 6.82 2.51
N PHE A 169 -6.62 7.77 1.58
CA PHE A 169 -7.59 7.92 0.49
C PHE A 169 -7.59 6.70 -0.44
N HIS A 170 -6.40 6.18 -0.79
CA HIS A 170 -6.27 5.02 -1.67
C HIS A 170 -6.91 3.77 -1.03
N LEU A 171 -6.66 3.51 0.25
CA LEU A 171 -7.25 2.39 1.01
C LEU A 171 -8.76 2.53 1.13
N LYS A 172 -9.26 3.72 1.49
CA LYS A 172 -10.72 3.98 1.60
C LYS A 172 -11.46 3.61 0.32
N HIS A 173 -10.91 3.98 -0.83
CA HIS A 173 -11.48 3.65 -2.13
C HIS A 173 -11.25 2.18 -2.52
N GLY A 174 -10.07 1.64 -2.22
CA GLY A 174 -9.71 0.24 -2.45
C GLY A 174 -10.67 -0.72 -1.76
N PHE A 175 -10.95 -0.52 -0.46
CA PHE A 175 -11.90 -1.34 0.30
C PHE A 175 -13.30 -1.32 -0.30
N SER A 176 -13.84 -0.13 -0.56
CA SER A 176 -15.17 0.01 -1.13
C SER A 176 -15.28 -0.69 -2.50
N SER A 177 -14.24 -0.53 -3.34
CA SER A 177 -14.18 -1.14 -4.67
C SER A 177 -14.05 -2.66 -4.61
N ALA A 178 -13.25 -3.18 -3.68
CA ALA A 178 -13.06 -4.62 -3.48
C ALA A 178 -14.36 -5.29 -3.03
N ILE A 179 -15.03 -4.76 -2.00
CA ILE A 179 -16.31 -5.26 -1.49
C ILE A 179 -17.37 -5.30 -2.61
N GLN A 180 -17.44 -4.24 -3.43
CA GLN A 180 -18.35 -4.20 -4.57
C GLN A 180 -17.98 -5.24 -5.65
N THR A 181 -16.70 -5.37 -5.96
CA THR A 181 -16.21 -6.31 -6.99
C THR A 181 -16.44 -7.77 -6.60
N LEU A 182 -16.33 -8.07 -5.31
CA LEU A 182 -16.59 -9.40 -4.77
C LEU A 182 -18.10 -9.70 -4.63
N GLY A 183 -18.98 -8.73 -4.90
CA GLY A 183 -20.43 -8.91 -4.84
C GLY A 183 -21.00 -9.03 -3.42
N ILE A 184 -20.20 -8.72 -2.39
CA ILE A 184 -20.61 -8.91 -0.99
C ILE A 184 -21.18 -7.65 -0.34
N LYS A 185 -21.21 -6.50 -1.02
CA LYS A 185 -21.59 -5.19 -0.47
C LYS A 185 -22.86 -5.19 0.37
N ASP A 186 -23.94 -5.77 -0.14
CA ASP A 186 -25.26 -5.73 0.50
C ASP A 186 -25.52 -6.94 1.43
N THR A 187 -24.51 -7.77 1.65
CA THR A 187 -24.55 -8.92 2.56
C THR A 187 -24.16 -8.51 3.98
N SER A 188 -24.51 -9.33 4.98
CA SER A 188 -24.07 -9.14 6.37
C SER A 188 -22.54 -9.11 6.50
N ILE A 189 -21.84 -9.94 5.72
CA ILE A 189 -20.37 -9.97 5.66
C ILE A 189 -19.85 -8.65 5.10
N GLY A 190 -20.45 -8.12 4.02
CA GLY A 190 -20.06 -6.84 3.44
C GLY A 190 -20.18 -5.68 4.42
N LYS A 191 -21.22 -5.66 5.26
CA LYS A 191 -21.36 -4.66 6.33
C LYS A 191 -20.24 -4.74 7.35
N VAL A 192 -19.89 -5.95 7.82
CA VAL A 192 -18.77 -6.18 8.74
C VAL A 192 -17.44 -5.75 8.12
N VAL A 193 -17.16 -6.18 6.89
CA VAL A 193 -15.92 -5.83 6.15
C VAL A 193 -15.84 -4.32 5.92
N SER A 194 -16.97 -3.65 5.67
CA SER A 194 -17.00 -2.19 5.53
C SER A 194 -16.63 -1.48 6.83
N THR A 195 -17.12 -1.95 7.98
CA THR A 195 -16.76 -1.40 9.30
C THR A 195 -15.27 -1.62 9.60
N ILE A 196 -14.76 -2.83 9.38
CA ILE A 196 -13.33 -3.15 9.49
C ILE A 196 -12.53 -2.25 8.55
N GLY A 197 -13.02 -2.03 7.33
CA GLY A 197 -12.42 -1.14 6.36
C GLY A 197 -12.23 0.27 6.90
N VAL A 198 -13.20 0.82 7.65
CA VAL A 198 -13.08 2.15 8.29
C VAL A 198 -11.93 2.21 9.28
N ILE A 199 -11.81 1.19 10.13
CA ILE A 199 -10.69 1.07 11.06
C ILE A 199 -9.39 1.00 10.26
N PHE A 200 -9.36 0.15 9.23
CA PHE A 200 -8.15 -0.10 8.46
C PHE A 200 -7.64 1.15 7.72
N TRP A 201 -8.49 1.82 6.92
CA TRP A 201 -8.05 2.97 6.13
C TRP A 201 -7.73 4.20 6.96
N LEU A 202 -8.16 4.25 8.23
CA LEU A 202 -7.81 5.32 9.16
C LEU A 202 -6.55 5.00 9.97
N PHE A 203 -6.52 3.87 10.69
CA PHE A 203 -5.47 3.58 11.67
C PHE A 203 -4.14 3.16 11.05
N ILE A 204 -4.17 2.42 9.93
CA ILE A 204 -2.93 1.99 9.26
C ILE A 204 -2.10 3.19 8.78
N PRO A 205 -2.62 4.11 7.95
CA PRO A 205 -1.86 5.28 7.55
C PRO A 205 -1.55 6.20 8.73
N ALA A 206 -2.43 6.30 9.73
CA ALA A 206 -2.17 7.10 10.93
C ALA A 206 -0.97 6.57 11.74
N GLY A 207 -0.83 5.24 11.87
CA GLY A 207 0.31 4.64 12.57
C GLY A 207 1.64 4.84 11.84
N PHE A 208 1.66 4.71 10.51
CA PHE A 208 2.89 5.05 9.76
C PHE A 208 3.18 6.55 9.78
N PHE A 209 2.13 7.38 9.71
CA PHE A 209 2.27 8.83 9.81
C PHE A 209 2.86 9.23 11.17
N SER A 210 2.41 8.60 12.26
CA SER A 210 2.91 8.91 13.61
C SER A 210 4.39 8.60 13.74
N ILE A 211 4.90 7.54 13.10
CA ILE A 211 6.33 7.19 13.12
C ILE A 211 7.14 8.32 12.47
N ALA A 212 6.82 8.66 11.22
CA ALA A 212 7.52 9.74 10.50
C ALA A 212 7.43 11.08 11.24
N PHE A 213 6.26 11.40 11.79
CA PHE A 213 6.03 12.64 12.52
C PHE A 213 6.85 12.69 13.81
N TRP A 214 6.85 11.62 14.60
CA TRP A 214 7.56 11.55 15.87
C TRP A 214 9.08 11.67 15.68
N PHE A 215 9.67 10.84 14.81
CA PHE A 215 11.12 10.82 14.63
C PHE A 215 11.63 11.96 13.77
N GLY A 216 10.84 12.47 12.83
CA GLY A 216 11.29 13.49 11.88
C GLY A 216 10.88 14.93 12.18
N ILE A 217 9.82 15.16 12.97
CA ILE A 217 9.35 16.51 13.33
C ILE A 217 9.55 16.79 14.82
N LEU A 218 9.26 15.81 15.69
CA LEU A 218 9.35 15.98 17.14
C LEU A 218 10.71 15.61 17.74
N ASN A 219 11.68 15.20 16.91
CA ASN A 219 13.00 14.72 17.33
C ASN A 219 12.93 13.61 18.39
N GLY A 220 11.93 12.73 18.30
CA GLY A 220 11.71 11.70 19.32
C GLY A 220 12.72 10.54 19.34
N GLY A 221 13.85 10.69 18.66
CA GLY A 221 14.99 9.76 18.64
C GLY A 221 16.33 10.40 19.00
N SER A 222 16.32 11.65 19.49
CA SER A 222 17.50 12.36 20.05
C SER A 222 17.48 12.36 21.58
#